data_AF-A0A944CJ90-F1
#
_entry.id   AF-A0A944CJ90-F1
#
_cell.length_a   1.000
_cell.length_b   1.000
_cell.length_c   1.000
_cell.angle_alpha   90.00
_cell.angle_beta   90.00
_cell.angle_gamma   90.00
#
_symmetry.space_group_name_H-M   'P 1'
#
loop_
_entity.id
_entity.type
_entity.pdbx_description
1 polymer ?
#
loop_
_entity_poly.entity_id
_entity_poly.type
_entity_poly.pdbx_seq_one_letter_code
_entity_poly.pdbx_strand_id
1 'polypeptide(L)'
;MGLVSIVAREDFISMVSDLGNHQMYDDVMIKELIPDTAFIAFSGDEQYIMMAAAAAEALVKQGLSLIKIAESIQSSFNNSMERMDGLSFEAVLAGYSQNGESQYHIISNTKPLESYYPQSGESLYYVNGQEPMLEFEKSLKMFGMGTVDQAQAAQIHLLHEAAKFIPDVNTHASSIVLKKAN
;
A
#
# COMPACT_ATOMS: atom_id res chain seq x y z
N MET A 1 -8.31 4.14 -11.69
CA MET A 1 -7.20 3.48 -10.94
C MET A 1 -7.36 3.91 -9.50
N GLY A 2 -7.45 2.98 -8.55
CA GLY A 2 -7.62 3.35 -7.14
C GLY A 2 -6.37 4.02 -6.58
N LEU A 3 -6.54 4.95 -5.66
CA LEU A 3 -5.48 5.52 -4.85
C LEU A 3 -5.22 4.65 -3.62
N VAL A 4 -3.95 4.42 -3.34
CA VAL A 4 -3.45 3.76 -2.15
C VAL A 4 -2.36 4.65 -1.57
N SER A 5 -2.61 5.17 -0.38
CA SER A 5 -1.67 6.00 0.36
C SER A 5 -1.23 5.29 1.64
N ILE A 6 0.03 5.46 2.04
CA ILE A 6 0.59 4.90 3.27
C ILE A 6 1.41 5.97 4.01
N VAL A 7 1.31 5.95 5.33
CA VAL A 7 2.24 6.60 6.25
C VAL A 7 2.76 5.52 7.19
N ALA A 8 4.07 5.38 7.27
CA ALA A 8 4.73 4.37 8.07
C ALA A 8 5.70 5.04 9.06
N ARG A 9 5.59 4.63 10.32
CA ARG A 9 6.44 5.00 11.43
C ARG A 9 6.85 3.77 12.23
N GLU A 10 7.78 3.95 13.16
CA GLU A 10 8.24 2.87 14.03
C GLU A 10 7.11 2.26 14.89
N ASP A 11 6.08 3.04 15.22
CA ASP A 11 5.01 2.71 16.17
C ASP A 11 3.65 2.44 15.50
N PHE A 12 3.43 2.92 14.27
CA PHE A 12 2.23 2.61 13.50
C PHE A 12 2.47 2.60 11.98
N ILE A 13 1.59 1.91 11.26
CA ILE A 13 1.44 1.99 9.81
C ILE A 13 -0.02 2.31 9.51
N SER A 14 -0.27 3.40 8.78
CA SER A 14 -1.60 3.82 8.34
C SER A 14 -1.69 3.74 6.83
N MET A 15 -2.66 2.99 6.32
CA MET A 15 -3.00 2.95 4.90
C MET A 15 -4.43 3.43 4.69
N VAL A 16 -4.62 4.25 3.66
CA VAL A 16 -5.93 4.74 3.24
C VAL A 16 -6.03 4.63 1.73
N SER A 17 -7.17 4.13 1.27
CA SER A 17 -7.51 3.97 -0.15
C SER A 17 -8.94 4.41 -0.42
N ASP A 18 -9.21 4.82 -1.66
CA ASP A 18 -10.54 5.14 -2.17
C ASP A 18 -11.35 3.92 -2.64
N LEU A 19 -10.76 2.72 -2.59
CA LEU A 19 -11.38 1.49 -3.10
C LEU A 19 -12.45 0.90 -2.17
N GLY A 20 -12.84 1.64 -1.13
CA GLY A 20 -13.77 1.22 -0.10
C GLY A 20 -15.24 1.46 -0.43
N ASN A 21 -15.83 0.67 -1.34
CA ASN A 21 -17.27 0.37 -1.48
C ASN A 21 -17.60 -0.14 -2.91
N HIS A 22 -17.09 -1.30 -3.34
CA HIS A 22 -17.56 -1.97 -4.55
C HIS A 22 -18.01 -3.40 -4.22
N GLN A 23 -19.25 -3.50 -3.70
CA GLN A 23 -19.92 -4.67 -3.11
C GLN A 23 -19.99 -5.98 -3.94
N MET A 24 -19.22 -6.15 -5.01
CA MET A 24 -19.13 -7.41 -5.74
C MET A 24 -17.71 -8.01 -5.88
N TYR A 25 -16.64 -7.26 -5.57
CA TYR A 25 -15.23 -7.71 -5.77
C TYR A 25 -14.29 -7.37 -4.58
N ASP A 26 -14.87 -6.94 -3.45
CA ASP A 26 -14.22 -6.14 -2.38
C ASP A 26 -13.09 -6.81 -1.55
N ASP A 27 -12.74 -8.08 -1.73
CA ASP A 27 -11.74 -8.76 -0.87
C ASP A 27 -10.30 -8.78 -1.43
N VAL A 28 -10.08 -8.35 -2.68
CA VAL A 28 -8.76 -8.48 -3.32
C VAL A 28 -7.96 -7.19 -3.32
N MET A 29 -8.60 -6.01 -3.33
CA MET A 29 -7.90 -4.72 -3.43
C MET A 29 -7.09 -4.36 -2.18
N ILE A 30 -7.55 -4.81 -1.03
CA ILE A 30 -6.84 -4.69 0.23
C ILE A 30 -6.98 -6.02 0.94
N LYS A 31 -5.86 -6.60 1.35
CA LYS A 31 -5.83 -7.92 1.96
C LYS A 31 -4.95 -7.93 3.19
N GLU A 32 -5.54 -8.27 4.32
CA GLU A 32 -4.78 -8.61 5.51
C GLU A 32 -4.12 -9.98 5.32
N LEU A 33 -2.79 -10.03 5.42
CA LEU A 33 -2.00 -11.23 5.20
C LEU A 33 -1.73 -11.97 6.50
N ILE A 34 -1.45 -11.20 7.56
CA ILE A 34 -1.26 -11.68 8.92
C ILE A 34 -2.06 -10.73 9.82
N PRO A 35 -3.04 -11.24 10.58
CA PRO A 35 -3.88 -10.42 11.45
C PRO A 35 -3.07 -9.44 12.30
N ASP A 36 -3.47 -8.17 12.28
CA ASP A 36 -2.88 -7.04 13.01
C ASP A 36 -1.38 -6.79 12.76
N THR A 37 -0.78 -7.48 11.78
CA THR A 37 0.68 -7.51 11.59
C THR A 37 1.11 -7.11 10.20
N ALA A 38 0.39 -7.52 9.16
CA ALA A 38 0.75 -7.24 7.78
C ALA A 38 -0.45 -7.24 6.84
N PHE A 39 -0.44 -6.33 5.87
CA PHE A 39 -1.41 -6.27 4.79
C PHE A 39 -0.71 -6.01 3.44
N ILE A 40 -1.43 -6.27 2.36
CA ILE A 40 -1.08 -5.83 1.02
C ILE A 40 -2.26 -5.08 0.41
N ALA A 41 -1.99 -3.93 -0.19
CA ALA A 41 -2.98 -3.10 -0.88
C ALA A 41 -2.57 -2.91 -2.33
N PHE A 42 -3.53 -2.88 -3.24
CA PHE A 42 -3.27 -2.98 -4.67
C PHE A 42 -3.90 -1.83 -5.46
N SER A 43 -3.27 -1.51 -6.60
CA SER A 43 -3.78 -0.59 -7.61
C SER A 43 -3.36 -1.07 -9.00
N GLY A 44 -4.32 -1.10 -9.94
CA GLY A 44 -4.05 -1.41 -11.34
C GLY A 44 -4.92 -2.55 -11.86
N ASP A 45 -4.35 -3.34 -12.76
CA ASP A 45 -5.07 -4.40 -13.47
C ASP A 45 -5.46 -5.58 -12.56
N GLU A 46 -6.72 -6.01 -12.67
CA GLU A 46 -7.33 -7.05 -11.84
C GLU A 46 -6.59 -8.39 -11.90
N GLN A 47 -6.08 -8.79 -13.07
CA GLN A 47 -5.43 -10.09 -13.22
C GLN A 47 -4.10 -10.11 -12.44
N TYR A 48 -3.32 -9.04 -12.54
CA TYR A 48 -2.10 -8.89 -11.75
C TYR A 48 -2.40 -8.83 -10.24
N ILE A 49 -3.48 -8.15 -9.85
CA ILE A 49 -3.92 -8.08 -8.45
C ILE A 49 -4.25 -9.47 -7.90
N MET A 50 -5.05 -10.26 -8.61
CA MET A 50 -5.40 -11.62 -8.20
C MET A 50 -4.16 -12.52 -8.10
N MET A 51 -3.25 -12.45 -9.06
CA MET A 51 -2.00 -13.21 -9.04
C MET A 51 -1.11 -12.84 -7.84
N ALA A 52 -0.92 -11.53 -7.60
CA ALA A 52 -0.11 -11.04 -6.49
C ALA A 52 -0.72 -11.40 -5.14
N ALA A 53 -2.04 -11.26 -4.97
CA ALA A 53 -2.75 -11.62 -3.75
C ALA A 53 -2.61 -13.10 -3.43
N ALA A 54 -2.83 -13.99 -4.41
CA ALA A 54 -2.69 -15.42 -4.23
C ALA A 54 -1.23 -15.82 -3.90
N ALA A 55 -0.25 -15.20 -4.56
CA ALA A 55 1.16 -15.41 -4.27
C ALA A 55 1.51 -14.96 -2.84
N ALA A 56 1.06 -13.77 -2.43
CA ALA A 56 1.31 -13.24 -1.09
C ALA A 56 0.79 -14.20 -0.01
N GLU A 57 -0.45 -14.67 -0.12
CA GLU A 57 -1.02 -15.63 0.84
C GLU A 57 -0.25 -16.94 0.91
N ALA A 58 0.13 -17.49 -0.25
CA ALA A 58 0.86 -18.75 -0.30
C ALA A 58 2.25 -18.64 0.34
N LEU A 59 2.94 -17.51 0.13
CA LEU A 59 4.28 -17.23 0.65
C LEU A 59 4.26 -16.91 2.15
N VAL A 60 3.22 -16.23 2.63
CA VAL A 60 2.98 -16.01 4.07
C VAL A 60 2.77 -17.34 4.79
N LYS A 61 1.98 -18.26 4.23
CA LYS A 61 1.76 -19.61 4.78
C LYS A 61 3.05 -20.45 4.83
N GLN A 62 4.05 -20.12 4.00
CA GLN A 62 5.38 -20.73 4.04
C GLN A 62 6.32 -20.09 5.07
N GLY A 63 5.87 -19.05 5.79
CA GLY A 63 6.65 -18.37 6.82
C GLY A 63 7.72 -17.43 6.28
N LEU A 64 7.59 -16.98 5.03
CA LEU A 64 8.53 -16.02 4.46
C LEU A 64 8.35 -14.62 5.07
N SER A 65 9.47 -13.91 5.23
CA SER A 65 9.46 -12.49 5.64
C SER A 65 8.84 -11.60 4.56
N LEU A 66 8.30 -10.43 4.95
CA LEU A 66 7.65 -9.48 4.03
C LEU A 66 8.52 -9.10 2.84
N ILE A 67 9.82 -8.81 3.04
CA ILE A 67 10.73 -8.51 1.94
C ILE A 67 10.87 -9.68 0.94
N LYS A 68 10.94 -10.94 1.43
CA LYS A 68 11.00 -12.12 0.56
C LYS A 68 9.71 -12.38 -0.21
N ILE A 69 8.57 -12.04 0.40
CA ILE A 69 7.28 -12.05 -0.27
C ILE A 69 7.29 -11.00 -1.40
N ALA A 70 7.71 -9.77 -1.11
CA ALA A 70 7.78 -8.69 -2.10
C ALA A 70 8.72 -9.01 -3.27
N GLU A 71 9.93 -9.51 -2.98
CA GLU A 71 10.92 -9.93 -3.98
C GLU A 71 10.36 -11.03 -4.89
N SER A 72 9.65 -12.00 -4.32
CA SER A 72 9.09 -13.14 -5.05
C SER A 72 7.96 -12.71 -5.99
N ILE A 73 7.06 -11.84 -5.51
CA ILE A 73 5.99 -11.26 -6.33
C ILE A 73 6.59 -10.41 -7.45
N GLN A 74 7.52 -9.50 -7.14
CA GLN A 74 8.22 -8.67 -8.13
C GLN A 74 8.90 -9.51 -9.22
N SER A 75 9.60 -10.57 -8.82
CA SER A 75 10.29 -11.47 -9.73
C SER A 75 9.34 -12.20 -10.67
N SER A 76 8.15 -12.59 -10.18
CA SER A 76 7.14 -13.27 -11.01
C SER A 76 6.65 -12.40 -12.19
N PHE A 77 6.50 -11.09 -11.97
CA PHE A 77 6.10 -10.14 -13.02
C PHE A 77 7.26 -9.75 -13.95
N ASN A 78 8.49 -9.79 -13.45
CA ASN A 78 9.67 -9.54 -14.30
C ASN A 78 9.97 -10.71 -15.24
N ASN A 79 9.65 -11.94 -14.82
CA ASN A 79 9.99 -13.17 -15.55
C ASN A 79 8.82 -13.73 -16.39
N SER A 80 7.60 -13.19 -16.28
CA SER A 80 6.48 -13.65 -17.11
C SER A 80 6.73 -13.27 -18.57
N MET A 81 6.81 -14.28 -19.45
CA MET A 81 6.86 -14.09 -20.92
C MET A 81 5.66 -13.28 -21.45
N GLU A 82 4.58 -13.22 -20.68
CA GLU A 82 3.38 -12.44 -20.95
C GLU A 82 3.43 -11.12 -20.16
N ARG A 83 4.35 -10.22 -20.52
CA ARG A 83 4.05 -8.80 -20.25
C ARG A 83 2.82 -8.47 -21.09
N MET A 84 1.68 -8.31 -20.44
CA MET A 84 0.48 -7.85 -21.11
C MET A 84 0.72 -6.37 -21.40
N ASP A 85 1.19 -6.10 -22.62
CA ASP A 85 1.60 -4.77 -23.04
C ASP A 85 0.51 -3.73 -22.72
N GLY A 86 0.87 -2.73 -21.92
CA GLY A 86 0.00 -1.60 -21.56
C GLY A 86 -0.76 -1.72 -20.23
N LEU A 87 -0.73 -2.87 -19.54
CA LEU A 87 -1.39 -3.02 -18.24
C LEU A 87 -0.42 -2.68 -17.10
N SER A 88 -0.79 -1.75 -16.22
CA SER A 88 0.01 -1.35 -15.06
C SER A 88 -0.50 -2.01 -13.78
N PHE A 89 0.44 -2.39 -12.92
CA PHE A 89 0.18 -2.94 -11.60
C PHE A 89 1.13 -2.32 -10.59
N GLU A 90 0.59 -1.99 -9.42
CA GLU A 90 1.34 -1.57 -8.25
C GLU A 90 0.69 -2.11 -6.98
N ALA A 91 1.51 -2.46 -5.99
CA ALA A 91 1.06 -2.90 -4.69
C ALA A 91 1.95 -2.38 -3.57
N VAL A 92 1.35 -2.13 -2.42
CA VAL A 92 2.03 -1.78 -1.18
C VAL A 92 1.88 -2.96 -0.22
N LEU A 93 2.96 -3.68 0.04
CA LEU A 93 3.04 -4.68 1.11
C LEU A 93 3.63 -4.02 2.35
N ALA A 94 2.89 -3.95 3.44
CA ALA A 94 3.34 -3.28 4.65
C ALA A 94 3.03 -4.09 5.90
N GLY A 95 3.84 -3.88 6.94
CA GLY A 95 3.66 -4.55 8.21
C GLY A 95 4.88 -4.46 9.11
N TYR A 96 4.89 -5.28 10.15
CA TYR A 96 6.03 -5.40 11.05
C TYR A 96 6.88 -6.64 10.74
N SER A 97 8.20 -6.51 10.87
CA SER A 97 9.13 -7.64 10.86
C SER A 97 8.91 -8.53 12.10
N GLN A 98 9.51 -9.72 12.11
CA GLN A 98 9.50 -10.59 13.30
C GLN A 98 10.15 -9.92 14.53
N ASN A 99 11.03 -8.93 14.30
CA ASN A 99 11.67 -8.13 15.35
C ASN A 99 10.85 -6.89 15.74
N GLY A 100 9.66 -6.69 15.15
CA GLY A 100 8.80 -5.54 15.41
C GLY A 100 9.26 -4.25 14.73
N GLU A 101 10.05 -4.35 13.65
CA GLU A 101 10.45 -3.20 12.84
C GLU A 101 9.38 -2.93 11.78
N SER A 102 8.93 -1.68 11.70
CA SER A 102 7.99 -1.25 10.67
C SER A 102 8.67 -1.29 9.30
N GLN A 103 7.95 -1.75 8.28
CA GLN A 103 8.44 -1.79 6.91
C GLN A 103 7.29 -1.72 5.91
N TYR A 104 7.60 -1.19 4.73
CA TYR A 104 6.73 -1.36 3.57
C TYR A 104 7.54 -1.51 2.28
N HIS A 105 6.92 -2.15 1.29
CA HIS A 105 7.53 -2.49 0.01
C HIS A 105 6.57 -2.10 -1.11
N ILE A 106 7.09 -1.42 -2.13
CA ILE A 106 6.36 -1.04 -3.33
C ILE A 106 6.73 -2.01 -4.43
N ILE A 107 5.76 -2.82 -4.85
CA ILE A 107 5.88 -3.84 -5.88
C ILE A 107 5.23 -3.27 -7.14
N SER A 108 5.90 -3.31 -8.28
CA SER A 108 5.33 -2.83 -9.55
C SER A 108 5.81 -3.64 -10.74
N ASN A 109 4.97 -3.80 -11.76
CA ASN A 109 5.43 -4.38 -13.03
C ASN A 109 6.16 -3.37 -13.95
N THR A 110 6.23 -2.09 -13.55
CA THR A 110 6.88 -1.02 -14.33
C THR A 110 8.15 -0.46 -13.70
N LYS A 111 8.37 -0.69 -12.41
CA LYS A 111 9.51 -0.19 -11.64
C LYS A 111 10.20 -1.31 -10.86
N PRO A 112 11.48 -1.16 -10.50
CA PRO A 112 12.12 -2.04 -9.54
C PRO A 112 11.39 -2.06 -8.19
N LEU A 113 11.57 -3.13 -7.42
CA LEU A 113 11.09 -3.20 -6.04
C LEU A 113 11.70 -2.08 -5.20
N GLU A 114 10.86 -1.33 -4.50
CA GLU A 114 11.30 -0.32 -3.53
C GLU A 114 10.96 -0.80 -2.11
N SER A 115 11.83 -0.55 -1.13
CA SER A 115 11.67 -1.04 0.24
C SER A 115 12.11 0.01 1.24
N TYR A 116 11.30 0.18 2.27
CA TYR A 116 11.41 1.30 3.20
C TYR A 116 11.25 0.80 4.64
N TYR A 117 12.10 1.33 5.53
CA TYR A 117 12.22 0.90 6.92
C TYR A 117 12.32 2.15 7.81
N PRO A 118 11.19 2.71 8.27
CA PRO A 118 11.17 3.91 9.09
C PRO A 118 12.05 3.73 10.33
N GLN A 119 13.02 4.63 10.51
CA GLN A 119 13.84 4.68 11.71
C GLN A 119 13.11 5.39 12.86
N SER A 120 13.69 5.35 14.05
CA SER A 120 13.10 6.02 15.22
C SER A 120 12.98 7.53 15.00
N GLY A 121 11.79 8.08 15.26
CA GLY A 121 11.45 9.46 14.97
C GLY A 121 11.27 9.81 13.48
N GLU A 122 11.46 8.86 12.56
CA GLU A 122 11.23 9.06 11.12
C GLU A 122 9.77 8.77 10.77
N SER A 123 9.28 9.46 9.73
CA SER A 123 7.99 9.18 9.12
C SER A 123 8.20 9.07 7.62
N LEU A 124 7.95 7.87 7.09
CA LEU A 124 7.99 7.61 5.66
C LEU A 124 6.57 7.56 5.12
N TYR A 125 6.39 7.96 3.87
CA TYR A 125 5.08 8.04 3.27
C TYR A 125 5.17 7.74 1.78
N TYR A 126 4.04 7.31 1.23
CA TYR A 126 3.93 6.99 -0.18
C TYR A 126 2.47 7.08 -0.63
N VAL A 127 2.26 7.45 -1.89
CA VAL A 127 1.00 7.24 -2.61
C VAL A 127 1.33 6.88 -4.06
N ASN A 128 0.51 6.04 -4.67
CA ASN A 128 0.65 5.71 -6.08
C ASN A 128 0.34 6.92 -6.98
N GLY A 129 1.31 7.28 -7.84
CA GLY A 129 1.18 8.35 -8.83
C GLY A 129 1.87 9.66 -8.43
N GLN A 130 2.44 10.36 -9.42
CA GLN A 130 3.26 11.56 -9.19
C GLN A 130 2.43 12.78 -8.72
N GLU A 131 1.35 13.09 -9.41
CA GLU A 131 0.47 14.21 -9.06
C GLU A 131 -0.19 14.04 -7.68
N PRO A 132 -0.80 12.88 -7.34
CA PRO A 132 -1.29 12.65 -5.99
C PRO A 132 -0.19 12.68 -4.92
N MET A 133 1.05 12.27 -5.22
CA MET A 133 2.17 12.42 -4.27
C MET A 133 2.45 13.87 -3.92
N LEU A 134 2.44 14.78 -4.89
CA LEU A 134 2.62 16.22 -4.62
C LEU A 134 1.51 16.78 -3.72
N GLU A 135 0.27 16.32 -3.91
CA GLU A 135 -0.85 16.73 -3.06
C GLU A 135 -0.81 16.10 -1.67
N PHE A 136 -0.29 14.87 -1.59
CA PHE A 136 -0.10 14.20 -0.31
C PHE A 136 0.93 14.93 0.54
N GLU A 137 2.04 15.38 -0.07
CA GLU A 137 3.05 16.19 0.63
C GLU A 137 2.49 17.51 1.17
N LYS A 138 1.57 18.16 0.45
CA LYS A 138 0.88 19.34 0.97
C LYS A 138 -0.02 18.97 2.14
N SER A 139 -0.81 17.91 1.99
CA SER A 139 -1.72 17.41 3.02
C SER A 139 -0.96 17.06 4.32
N LEU A 140 0.17 16.36 4.20
CA LEU A 140 1.04 16.02 5.32
C LEU A 140 1.62 17.26 6.03
N LYS A 141 1.92 18.34 5.30
CA LYS A 141 2.35 19.62 5.91
C LYS A 141 1.23 20.31 6.70
N MET A 142 -0.03 20.10 6.32
CA MET A 142 -1.17 20.73 6.99
C MET A 142 -1.62 19.94 8.24
N PHE A 143 -1.71 18.62 8.13
CA PHE A 143 -2.27 17.77 9.18
C PHE A 143 -1.20 17.06 10.03
N GLY A 144 -0.01 16.87 9.47
CA GLY A 144 1.09 16.13 10.10
C GLY A 144 1.04 14.62 9.85
N MET A 145 2.00 13.93 10.45
CA MET A 145 2.16 12.47 10.46
C MET A 145 2.65 11.97 11.83
N GLY A 146 2.44 12.80 12.85
CA GLY A 146 2.85 12.56 14.23
C GLY A 146 2.11 11.39 14.91
N THR A 147 0.88 11.16 14.50
CA THR A 147 -0.04 10.16 15.06
C THR A 147 -0.87 9.53 13.95
N VAL A 148 -1.56 8.43 14.27
CA VAL A 148 -2.54 7.80 13.37
C VAL A 148 -3.58 8.82 12.88
N ASP A 149 -4.17 9.60 13.79
CA ASP A 149 -5.21 10.57 13.44
C ASP A 149 -4.70 11.65 12.47
N GLN A 150 -3.48 12.15 12.69
CA GLN A 150 -2.85 13.12 11.80
C GLN A 150 -2.58 12.53 10.41
N ALA A 151 -2.01 11.32 10.36
CA ALA A 151 -1.74 10.60 9.12
C ALA A 151 -3.04 10.35 8.34
N GLN A 152 -4.08 9.83 8.99
CA GLN A 152 -5.36 9.57 8.34
C GLN A 152 -6.05 10.86 7.88
N ALA A 153 -5.98 11.96 8.65
CA ALA A 153 -6.50 13.25 8.22
C ALA A 153 -5.79 13.75 6.94
N ALA A 154 -4.45 13.62 6.87
CA ALA A 154 -3.69 13.95 5.65
C ALA A 154 -4.08 13.06 4.47
N GLN A 155 -4.24 11.75 4.69
CA GLN A 155 -4.57 10.79 3.65
C GLN A 155 -6.01 10.96 3.13
N ILE A 156 -6.97 11.24 4.00
CA ILE A 156 -8.37 11.52 3.60
C ILE A 156 -8.45 12.86 2.86
N HIS A 157 -7.73 13.89 3.34
CA HIS A 157 -7.65 15.16 2.63
C HIS A 157 -7.07 14.98 1.22
N LEU A 158 -6.01 14.18 1.06
CA LEU A 158 -5.47 13.79 -0.24
C LEU A 158 -6.55 13.19 -1.15
N LEU A 159 -7.39 12.28 -0.67
CA LEU A 159 -8.45 11.68 -1.52
C LEU A 159 -9.41 12.76 -2.05
N HIS A 160 -9.81 13.71 -1.19
CA HIS A 160 -10.68 14.81 -1.60
C HIS A 160 -10.03 15.74 -2.63
N GLU A 161 -8.75 16.04 -2.50
CA GLU A 161 -8.04 16.88 -3.46
C GLU A 161 -7.77 16.13 -4.77
N ALA A 162 -7.35 14.87 -4.69
CA ALA A 162 -7.09 14.02 -5.85
C ALA A 162 -8.34 13.78 -6.70
N ALA A 163 -9.51 13.62 -6.07
CA ALA A 163 -10.79 13.47 -6.78
C ALA A 163 -11.15 14.66 -7.67
N LYS A 164 -10.50 15.82 -7.53
CA LYS A 164 -10.72 17.00 -8.39
C LYS A 164 -10.04 16.88 -9.75
N PHE A 165 -9.02 16.03 -9.88
CA PHE A 165 -8.21 15.94 -11.09
C PHE A 165 -7.91 14.51 -11.57
N ILE A 166 -8.09 13.49 -10.71
CA ILE A 166 -7.99 12.09 -11.09
C ILE A 166 -9.40 11.52 -11.27
N PRO A 167 -9.79 11.12 -12.49
CA PRO A 167 -11.06 10.45 -12.73
C PRO A 167 -11.18 9.17 -11.88
N ASP A 168 -12.40 8.86 -11.46
CA ASP A 168 -12.78 7.63 -10.75
C ASP A 168 -12.20 7.49 -9.33
N VAL A 169 -11.54 8.51 -8.78
CA VAL A 169 -11.17 8.52 -7.36
C VAL A 169 -12.40 8.78 -6.50
N ASN A 170 -12.66 7.87 -5.57
CA ASN A 170 -13.78 7.97 -4.63
C ASN A 170 -13.36 8.68 -3.34
N THR A 171 -14.22 9.54 -2.79
CA THR A 171 -13.98 10.18 -1.51
C THR A 171 -14.36 9.31 -0.31
N HIS A 172 -14.98 8.14 -0.54
CA HIS A 172 -15.23 7.15 0.51
C HIS A 172 -13.96 6.36 0.79
N ALA A 173 -13.30 6.71 1.90
CA ALA A 173 -12.08 6.08 2.32
C ALA A 173 -12.32 4.70 2.95
N SER A 174 -11.51 3.73 2.57
CA SER A 174 -11.18 2.56 3.39
C SER A 174 -9.81 2.75 4.03
N SER A 175 -9.65 2.24 5.25
CA SER A 175 -8.41 2.40 6.00
C SER A 175 -8.02 1.15 6.77
N ILE A 176 -6.72 0.86 6.80
CA ILE A 176 -6.12 -0.11 7.72
C ILE A 176 -5.09 0.61 8.57
N VAL A 177 -5.09 0.33 9.86
CA VAL A 177 -4.07 0.80 10.78
C VAL A 177 -3.47 -0.39 11.51
N LEU A 178 -2.17 -0.58 11.33
CA LEU A 178 -1.39 -1.50 12.15
C LEU A 178 -0.71 -0.69 13.26
N LYS A 179 -0.78 -1.18 14.48
CA LYS A 179 -0.06 -0.60 15.63
C LYS A 179 0.94 -1.62 16.12
N LYS A 180 2.13 -1.16 16.49
CA LYS A 180 3.14 -2.03 17.08
C LYS A 180 2.58 -2.65 18.36
N ALA A 181 2.67 -3.97 18.50
CA ALA A 181 2.30 -4.64 19.73
C ALA A 181 3.19 -4.14 20.89
N ASN A 182 2.56 -3.76 22.00
CA ASN A 182 3.23 -3.29 23.22
C ASN A 182 3.95 -4.42 23.96
#